data_AF-A0A2L2WUA3-F1
#
_entry.id   AF-A0A2L2WUA3-F1
#
_cell.length_a   1.000
_cell.length_b   1.000
_cell.length_c   1.000
_cell.angle_alpha   90.00
_cell.angle_beta   90.00
_cell.angle_gamma   90.00
#
_symmetry.space_group_name_H-M   'P 1'
#
loop_
_entity.id
_entity.type
_entity.pdbx_description
1 polymer ?
#
loop_
_entity_poly.entity_id
_entity_poly.type
_entity_poly.pdbx_seq_one_letter_code
_entity_poly.pdbx_strand_id
1 'polypeptide(L)'
;MEVYCVKVEYEGARVSNNSTCHILWSSLEGAKESLKRERDYILQHNPWLNNENCIEKDEDEYFYVHDDDDYYTVTISKETVHD
;
A
#
# COMPACT_ATOMS: atom_id res chain seq x y z
N MET A 1 9.01 14.33 16.55
CA MET A 1 8.23 14.84 15.40
C MET A 1 7.33 13.70 14.91
N GLU A 2 6.07 13.95 14.58
CA GLU A 2 5.15 12.92 14.07
C GLU A 2 5.31 12.79 12.55
N VAL A 3 5.48 11.55 12.06
CA VAL A 3 5.58 11.25 10.61
C VAL A 3 4.65 10.09 10.25
N TYR A 4 4.35 9.97 8.96
CA TYR A 4 3.49 8.93 8.39
C TYR A 4 4.31 8.07 7.42
N CYS A 5 4.49 6.76 7.66
CA CYS A 5 5.04 5.82 6.66
C CYS A 5 3.91 5.22 5.84
N VAL A 6 4.08 5.17 4.52
CA VAL A 6 3.26 4.30 3.65
C VAL A 6 3.99 2.96 3.50
N LYS A 7 3.35 1.89 3.98
CA LYS A 7 3.85 0.51 3.89
C LYS A 7 3.13 -0.21 2.78
N VAL A 8 3.89 -0.86 1.91
CA VAL A 8 3.39 -1.76 0.88
C VAL A 8 3.84 -3.17 1.24
N GLU A 9 2.88 -4.05 1.45
CA GLU A 9 3.08 -5.46 1.73
C GLU A 9 2.55 -6.27 0.55
N TYR A 10 3.38 -7.20 0.08
CA TYR A 10 3.02 -8.14 -0.97
C TYR A 10 3.33 -9.55 -0.48
N GLU A 11 2.37 -10.44 -0.63
CA GLU A 11 2.56 -11.88 -0.41
C GLU A 11 1.87 -12.61 -1.57
N GLY A 12 2.63 -13.51 -2.19
CA GLY A 12 2.18 -14.20 -3.38
C GLY A 12 3.15 -15.32 -3.76
N ALA A 13 2.71 -16.18 -4.68
CA ALA A 13 3.48 -17.36 -5.10
C ALA A 13 4.82 -16.99 -5.80
N ARG A 14 4.97 -15.75 -6.28
CA ARG A 14 6.24 -15.24 -6.81
C ARG A 14 7.11 -14.70 -5.68
N VAL A 15 8.21 -15.41 -5.45
CA VAL A 15 9.31 -15.15 -4.50
C VAL A 15 9.76 -13.68 -4.51
N SER A 16 9.09 -12.84 -3.75
CA SER A 16 9.61 -11.57 -3.25
C SER A 16 8.82 -11.23 -1.99
N ASN A 17 9.24 -11.82 -0.87
CA ASN A 17 8.93 -11.36 0.48
C ASN A 17 9.54 -9.95 0.67
N ASN A 18 8.95 -8.95 0.04
CA ASN A 18 9.42 -7.57 0.11
C ASN A 18 8.29 -6.70 0.66
N SER A 19 8.08 -6.80 1.98
CA SER A 19 7.50 -5.67 2.72
C SER A 19 8.47 -4.50 2.58
N THR A 20 8.06 -3.46 1.87
CA THR A 20 8.91 -2.31 1.58
C THR A 20 8.20 -1.08 2.15
N CYS A 21 8.74 -0.46 3.22
CA CYS A 21 8.30 0.87 3.68
C CYS A 21 8.94 1.88 2.73
N HIS A 22 8.14 2.44 1.84
CA HIS A 22 8.65 3.18 0.70
C HIS A 22 8.99 4.63 1.07
N ILE A 23 8.18 5.33 1.88
CA ILE A 23 8.31 6.78 2.06
C ILE A 23 7.75 7.24 3.41
N LEU A 24 8.51 8.10 4.12
CA LEU A 24 8.08 8.84 5.31
C LEU A 24 7.60 10.25 4.91
N TRP A 25 6.41 10.62 5.38
CA TRP A 25 5.76 11.90 5.10
C TRP A 25 5.59 12.71 6.39
N SER A 26 5.79 14.03 6.30
CA SER A 26 5.59 14.96 7.41
C SER A 26 4.11 15.34 7.63
N SER A 27 3.21 14.98 6.71
CA SER A 27 1.77 15.23 6.80
C SER A 27 0.96 14.02 6.35
N LEU A 28 -0.26 13.89 6.91
CA LEU A 28 -1.18 12.81 6.54
C LEU A 28 -1.61 12.91 5.08
N GLU A 29 -1.86 14.13 4.59
CA GLU A 29 -2.27 14.34 3.19
C GLU A 29 -1.22 13.85 2.19
N GLY A 30 0.08 14.11 2.47
CA GLY A 30 1.16 13.59 1.63
C GLY A 30 1.23 12.06 1.64
N ALA A 31 0.99 11.44 2.80
CA ALA A 31 0.91 9.98 2.89
C ALA A 31 -0.29 9.42 2.13
N LYS A 32 -1.45 10.09 2.15
CA LYS A 32 -2.64 9.70 1.37
C LYS A 32 -2.40 9.80 -0.13
N GLU A 33 -1.76 10.87 -0.60
CA GLU A 33 -1.37 10.99 -2.02
C GLU A 33 -0.39 9.89 -2.43
N SER A 34 0.56 9.56 -1.57
CA SER A 34 1.50 8.47 -1.80
C SER A 34 0.83 7.11 -1.85
N LEU A 35 -0.11 6.82 -0.93
CA LEU A 35 -0.90 5.58 -0.96
C LEU A 35 -1.68 5.45 -2.27
N LYS A 36 -2.32 6.53 -2.72
CA LYS A 36 -3.05 6.55 -4.01
C LYS A 36 -2.12 6.22 -5.18
N ARG A 37 -0.92 6.80 -5.20
CA ARG A 37 0.10 6.48 -6.23
C ARG A 37 0.52 5.02 -6.20
N GLU A 38 0.78 4.46 -5.02
CA GLU A 38 1.15 3.03 -4.89
C GLU A 38 0.00 2.13 -5.33
N ARG A 39 -1.23 2.43 -4.92
CA ARG A 39 -2.44 1.75 -5.39
C ARG A 39 -2.55 1.77 -6.92
N ASP A 40 -2.48 2.96 -7.52
CA ASP A 40 -2.58 3.11 -8.97
C ASP A 40 -1.43 2.38 -9.68
N TYR A 41 -0.23 2.38 -9.10
CA TYR A 41 0.92 1.63 -9.62
C TYR A 41 0.65 0.11 -9.61
N ILE A 42 0.16 -0.43 -8.49
CA ILE A 42 -0.18 -1.86 -8.33
C ILE A 42 -1.25 -2.27 -9.34
N LEU A 43 -2.32 -1.49 -9.47
CA LEU A 43 -3.42 -1.78 -10.40
C LEU A 43 -3.00 -1.64 -11.87
N GLN A 44 -2.08 -0.72 -12.19
CA GLN A 44 -1.53 -0.58 -13.54
C GLN A 44 -0.55 -1.71 -13.90
N HIS A 45 0.29 -2.15 -12.95
CA HIS A 45 1.26 -3.23 -13.18
C HIS A 45 0.62 -4.62 -13.15
N ASN A 46 -0.45 -4.78 -12.39
CA ASN A 46 -1.20 -6.03 -12.23
C ASN A 46 -2.66 -5.81 -12.65
N PRO A 47 -2.95 -5.64 -13.97
CA PRO A 47 -4.29 -5.31 -14.45
C PRO A 47 -5.34 -6.36 -14.13
N TRP A 48 -4.95 -7.61 -13.82
CA TRP A 48 -5.87 -8.65 -13.37
C TRP A 48 -6.46 -8.37 -11.98
N LEU A 49 -5.74 -7.61 -11.14
CA LEU A 49 -6.22 -7.15 -9.83
C LEU A 49 -7.18 -5.96 -9.94
N ASN A 50 -7.27 -5.32 -11.10
CA ASN A 50 -8.19 -4.20 -11.36
C ASN A 50 -9.60 -4.70 -11.72
N ASN A 51 -10.13 -5.62 -10.92
CA ASN A 51 -11.48 -6.14 -11.02
C ASN A 51 -12.16 -5.92 -9.66
N GLU A 52 -13.44 -5.58 -9.63
CA GLU A 52 -14.19 -5.33 -8.38
C GLU A 52 -14.20 -6.55 -7.46
N ASN A 53 -14.02 -7.76 -7.99
CA ASN A 53 -13.91 -8.98 -7.18
C ASN A 53 -12.57 -9.12 -6.43
N CYS A 54 -11.52 -8.42 -6.88
CA CYS A 54 -10.18 -8.51 -6.30
C CYS A 54 -9.93 -7.42 -5.25
N ILE A 55 -10.58 -6.25 -5.41
CA ILE A 55 -10.41 -5.11 -4.50
C ILE A 55 -11.36 -5.29 -3.31
N GLU A 56 -10.83 -5.70 -2.16
CA GLU A 56 -11.65 -5.88 -0.97
C GLU A 56 -11.78 -4.62 -0.11
N LYS A 57 -10.75 -3.77 -0.08
CA LYS A 57 -10.81 -2.48 0.64
C LYS A 57 -10.07 -1.39 -0.12
N ASP A 58 -10.72 -0.25 -0.34
CA ASP A 58 -10.14 0.98 -0.89
C ASP A 58 -10.60 2.17 -0.04
N GLU A 59 -9.86 2.44 1.03
CA GLU A 59 -10.07 3.54 1.96
C GLU A 59 -8.94 4.58 1.83
N ASP A 60 -9.15 5.79 2.35
CA ASP A 60 -8.16 6.87 2.24
C ASP A 60 -6.79 6.56 2.89
N GLU A 61 -6.74 5.64 3.85
CA GLU A 61 -5.53 5.29 4.62
C GLU A 61 -5.14 3.80 4.51
N TYR A 62 -5.94 3.02 3.77
CA TYR A 62 -5.78 1.58 3.65
C TYR A 62 -6.30 1.09 2.31
N PHE A 63 -5.49 0.33 1.59
CA PHE A 63 -5.87 -0.33 0.36
C PHE A 63 -5.48 -1.80 0.44
N TYR A 64 -6.39 -2.69 0.05
CA TYR A 64 -6.18 -4.13 -0.01
C TYR A 64 -6.83 -4.72 -1.24
N VAL A 65 -6.01 -5.41 -2.01
CA VAL A 65 -6.41 -6.11 -3.23
C VAL A 65 -5.78 -7.48 -3.22
N HIS A 66 -6.56 -8.50 -3.57
CA HIS A 66 -6.09 -9.88 -3.65
C HIS A 66 -6.76 -10.65 -4.78
N ASP A 67 -6.11 -11.72 -5.18
CA ASP A 67 -6.60 -12.77 -6.06
C ASP A 67 -6.34 -14.13 -5.36
N ASP A 68 -6.75 -15.25 -5.96
CA ASP A 68 -6.61 -16.58 -5.35
C ASP A 68 -5.16 -16.93 -4.93
N ASP A 69 -4.14 -16.35 -5.58
CA ASP A 69 -2.72 -16.67 -5.37
C ASP A 69 -1.84 -15.50 -4.87
N ASP A 70 -2.31 -14.25 -4.90
CA ASP A 70 -1.51 -13.05 -4.65
C ASP A 70 -2.31 -11.97 -3.90
N TYR A 71 -1.71 -11.26 -2.95
CA TYR A 71 -2.29 -10.05 -2.37
C TYR A 71 -1.32 -8.88 -2.23
N TYR A 72 -1.87 -7.68 -2.30
CA TYR A 72 -1.20 -6.42 -2.00
C TYR A 72 -1.96 -5.66 -0.93
N THR A 73 -1.25 -5.21 0.09
CA THR A 73 -1.77 -4.34 1.15
C THR A 73 -0.96 -3.05 1.18
N VAL A 74 -1.62 -1.90 1.12
CA VAL A 74 -0.99 -0.60 1.27
C VAL A 74 -1.62 0.09 2.48
N THR A 75 -0.82 0.41 3.50
CA THR A 75 -1.30 0.99 4.75
C THR A 75 -0.50 2.22 5.14
N ILE A 76 -1.16 3.26 5.62
CA ILE A 76 -0.51 4.39 6.27
C ILE A 76 -0.31 4.08 7.76
N SER A 77 0.95 3.99 8.19
CA SER A 77 1.34 3.84 9.59
C SER A 77 1.83 5.17 10.15
N LYS A 78 1.31 5.57 11.31
CA LYS A 78 1.82 6.73 12.05
C LYS A 78 3.00 6.31 12.91
N GLU A 79 4.15 6.93 12.71
CA GLU A 79 5.37 6.64 13.49
C GLU A 79 5.86 7.89 14.22
N THR A 80 6.38 7.66 15.43
CA THR A 80 6.98 8.72 16.24
C THR A 80 8.48 8.66 16.01
N VAL A 81 9.05 9.68 15.34
CA VAL A 81 10.51 9.76 15.19
C VAL A 81 11.09 10.18 16.54
N HIS A 82 11.87 9.29 17.15
CA HIS A 82 12.69 9.63 18.32
C HIS A 82 13.90 10.43 17.84
N ASP A 83 14.12 11.58 18.49
CA ASP A 83 15.24 12.50 18.27
C ASP A 83 16.58 11.86 18.68
#